data_AF-A0A091D5A5-F1
#
_entry.id   AF-A0A091D5A5-F1
#
_cell.length_a   1.000
_cell.length_b   1.000
_cell.length_c   1.000
_cell.angle_alpha   90.00
_cell.angle_beta   90.00
_cell.angle_gamma   90.00
#
_symmetry.space_group_name_H-M   'P 1'
#
loop_
_entity.id
_entity.type
_entity.pdbx_description
1 polymer ?
#
loop_
_entity_poly.entity_id
_entity_poly.type
_entity_poly.pdbx_seq_one_letter_code
_entity_poly.pdbx_strand_id
1 'polypeptide(L)'
;MERSLQGLVLIGSSQGDADTEDVAAETPDAIVKEPVDTVEVIKKEQTVQLARKMGFRPNIMDSDADYMVKIYNLLMKYDPTIVEINPMVEDSDVAVIFMDAKINTDSSSAYHQKKIFALQDLPGTMKMKRTEM
;
A
#
# COMPACT_ATOMS: atom_id res chain seq x y z
N MET A 1 5.60 -9.68 -1.53
CA MET A 1 5.87 -10.74 -0.53
C MET A 1 7.31 -10.57 -0.04
N GLU A 2 7.51 -10.42 1.26
CA GLU A 2 8.85 -10.25 1.82
C GLU A 2 9.52 -11.61 1.95
N ARG A 3 10.56 -11.85 1.14
CA ARG A 3 11.16 -13.19 0.98
C ARG A 3 11.80 -13.71 2.27
N SER A 4 12.31 -12.81 3.10
CA SER A 4 12.92 -13.16 4.39
C SER A 4 11.89 -13.63 5.42
N LEU A 5 10.65 -13.13 5.33
CA LEU A 5 9.55 -13.44 6.25
C LEU A 5 8.55 -14.46 5.68
N GLN A 6 8.74 -14.89 4.42
CA GLN A 6 7.88 -15.85 3.72
C GLN A 6 6.38 -15.50 3.80
N GLY A 7 6.05 -14.20 3.77
CA GLY A 7 4.69 -13.76 4.03
C GLY A 7 4.37 -12.35 3.55
N LEU A 8 3.14 -11.94 3.80
CA LEU A 8 2.70 -10.57 3.62
C LEU A 8 3.24 -9.71 4.76
N VAL A 9 3.70 -8.52 4.44
CA VAL A 9 4.26 -7.58 5.40
C VAL A 9 3.75 -6.19 5.05
N LEU A 10 3.23 -5.48 6.04
CA LEU A 10 3.02 -4.04 5.92
C LEU A 10 4.32 -3.34 6.29
N ILE A 11 4.74 -2.41 5.44
CA ILE A 11 5.96 -1.62 5.62
C ILE A 11 5.53 -0.15 5.65
N GLY A 12 6.05 0.60 6.62
CA GLY A 12 5.78 2.03 6.75
C GLY A 12 7.00 2.77 7.28
N SER A 13 7.04 4.07 7.02
CA SER A 13 8.07 4.99 7.49
C SER A 13 7.45 6.33 7.85
N SER A 14 8.02 7.02 8.84
CA SER A 14 7.69 8.43 9.13
C SER A 14 8.40 9.41 8.18
N GLN A 15 9.36 8.92 7.39
CA GLN A 15 10.04 9.70 6.36
C GLN A 15 9.26 9.52 5.03
N GLY A 16 8.21 10.33 4.85
CA GLY A 16 7.47 10.36 3.58
C GLY A 16 8.29 11.00 2.46
N ASP A 17 7.92 10.71 1.21
CA ASP A 17 8.49 11.32 -0.02
C ASP A 17 9.95 10.91 -0.35
N ALA A 18 10.49 9.92 0.37
CA ALA A 18 11.75 9.26 0.08
C ALA A 18 11.50 7.83 -0.45
N ASP A 19 12.44 7.28 -1.22
CA ASP A 19 12.40 5.88 -1.63
C ASP A 19 12.54 4.99 -0.39
N THR A 20 11.62 4.02 -0.22
CA THR A 20 11.62 3.14 0.95
C THR A 20 12.89 2.30 1.02
N GLU A 21 13.49 1.94 -0.12
CA GLU A 21 14.76 1.19 -0.17
C GLU A 21 15.92 2.05 0.34
N ASP A 22 15.97 3.33 -0.05
CA ASP A 22 16.98 4.27 0.42
C ASP A 22 16.84 4.55 1.92
N VAL A 23 15.60 4.78 2.40
CA VAL A 23 15.33 4.95 3.83
C VAL A 23 15.75 3.71 4.62
N ALA A 24 15.49 2.50 4.11
CA ALA A 24 15.92 1.27 4.76
C ALA A 24 17.45 1.11 4.82
N ALA A 25 18.19 1.67 3.85
CA ALA A 25 19.65 1.63 3.82
C ALA A 25 20.27 2.70 4.74
N GLU A 26 19.75 3.92 4.72
CA GLU A 26 20.32 5.07 5.44
C GLU A 26 19.82 5.16 6.89
N THR A 27 18.52 4.95 7.08
CA THR A 27 17.85 5.10 8.39
C THR A 27 16.94 3.89 8.67
N PRO A 28 17.49 2.67 8.83
CA PRO A 28 16.70 1.45 9.00
C PRO A 28 15.71 1.51 10.17
N ASP A 29 16.03 2.25 11.23
CA ASP A 29 15.16 2.43 12.41
C ASP A 29 13.89 3.24 12.11
N ALA A 30 13.86 3.99 10.99
CA ALA A 30 12.67 4.68 10.51
C ALA A 30 11.67 3.72 9.83
N ILE A 31 12.11 2.52 9.46
CA ILE A 31 11.28 1.51 8.81
C ILE A 31 10.59 0.65 9.85
N VAL A 32 9.26 0.67 9.82
CA VAL A 32 8.41 -0.23 10.58
C VAL A 32 7.96 -1.36 9.68
N LYS A 33 8.18 -2.60 10.12
CA LYS A 33 7.69 -3.82 9.45
C LYS A 33 6.71 -4.53 10.36
N GLU A 34 5.54 -4.86 9.83
CA GLU A 34 4.48 -5.55 10.56
C GLU A 34 4.03 -6.77 9.72
N PRO A 35 4.46 -7.98 10.08
CA PRO A 35 4.04 -9.20 9.40
C PRO A 35 2.54 -9.42 9.52
N VAL A 36 1.89 -9.83 8.43
CA VAL A 36 0.45 -10.08 8.39
C VAL A 36 0.21 -11.54 8.06
N ASP A 37 -0.59 -12.19 8.90
CA ASP A 37 -1.11 -13.53 8.60
C ASP A 37 -2.11 -13.42 7.44
N THR A 38 -1.90 -14.20 6.39
CA THR A 38 -2.79 -14.23 5.22
C THR A 38 -3.93 -15.23 5.35
N VAL A 39 -3.90 -16.08 6.38
CA VAL A 39 -4.99 -17.01 6.71
C VAL A 39 -6.08 -16.30 7.50
N GLU A 40 -5.68 -15.43 8.43
CA GLU A 40 -6.60 -14.58 9.19
C GLU A 40 -6.82 -13.23 8.49
N VAL A 41 -8.01 -12.64 8.67
CA VAL A 41 -8.26 -11.25 8.25
C VAL A 41 -7.44 -10.32 9.13
N ILE A 42 -6.79 -9.32 8.51
CA ILE A 42 -6.03 -8.32 9.26
C ILE A 42 -6.91 -7.63 10.32
N LYS A 43 -6.39 -7.54 11.54
CA LYS A 43 -7.10 -6.96 12.68
C LYS A 43 -6.89 -5.44 12.70
N LYS A 44 -7.95 -4.67 12.97
CA LYS A 44 -7.85 -3.20 13.05
C LYS A 44 -6.87 -2.77 14.14
N GLU A 45 -6.78 -3.52 15.23
CA GLU A 45 -5.83 -3.26 16.31
C GLU A 45 -4.37 -3.33 15.81
N GLN A 46 -4.08 -4.24 14.88
CA GLN A 46 -2.74 -4.36 14.29
C GLN A 46 -2.40 -3.13 13.43
N THR A 47 -3.36 -2.64 12.64
CA THR A 47 -3.15 -1.45 11.80
C THR A 47 -3.06 -0.16 12.64
N VAL A 48 -3.81 -0.06 13.74
CA VAL A 48 -3.66 1.03 14.72
C VAL A 48 -2.26 1.04 15.35
N GLN A 49 -1.70 -0.13 15.69
CA GLN A 49 -0.34 -0.20 16.24
C GLN A 49 0.71 0.19 15.20
N LEU A 50 0.52 -0.20 13.93
CA LEU A 50 1.40 0.23 12.84
C LEU A 50 1.34 1.75 12.65
N ALA A 51 0.15 2.34 12.57
CA ALA A 51 -0.04 3.79 12.48
C ALA A 51 0.67 4.53 13.63
N ARG A 52 0.56 4.01 14.85
CA ARG A 52 1.26 4.57 16.01
C ARG A 52 2.77 4.52 15.86
N LYS A 53 3.33 3.41 15.39
CA LYS A 53 4.78 3.26 15.16
C LYS A 53 5.28 4.19 14.04
N MET A 54 4.44 4.49 13.06
CA MET A 54 4.73 5.45 11.98
C MET A 54 4.62 6.92 12.42
N GLY A 55 4.09 7.19 13.62
CA GLY A 55 4.05 8.54 14.20
C GLY A 55 2.80 9.36 13.86
N PHE A 56 1.75 8.75 13.31
CA PHE A 56 0.49 9.44 13.03
C PHE A 56 -0.15 10.03 14.30
N ARG A 57 -0.80 11.19 14.17
CA ARG A 57 -1.47 11.85 15.30
C ARG A 57 -2.65 11.00 15.83
N PRO A 58 -2.93 11.02 17.14
CA PRO A 58 -4.00 10.21 17.73
C PRO A 58 -5.41 10.45 17.15
N ASN A 59 -5.68 11.65 16.62
CA ASN A 59 -6.98 12.01 16.06
C ASN A 59 -7.24 11.48 14.64
N ILE A 60 -6.19 11.09 13.91
CA ILE A 60 -6.29 10.47 12.56
C ILE A 60 -5.99 8.97 12.56
N MET A 61 -5.41 8.46 13.65
CA MET A 61 -4.94 7.07 13.74
C MET A 61 -5.99 6.02 13.34
N ASP A 62 -7.26 6.28 13.67
CA ASP A 62 -8.37 5.38 13.34
C ASP A 62 -8.71 5.38 11.84
N SER A 63 -8.60 6.53 11.17
CA SER A 63 -8.82 6.62 9.72
C SER A 63 -7.65 6.01 8.95
N ASP A 64 -6.42 6.24 9.41
CA ASP A 64 -5.21 5.58 8.90
C ASP A 64 -5.30 4.05 8.98
N ALA A 65 -5.67 3.55 10.16
CA ALA A 65 -5.87 2.13 10.39
C ALA A 65 -6.92 1.53 9.44
N ASP A 66 -8.02 2.25 9.18
CA ASP A 66 -9.05 1.83 8.24
C ASP A 66 -8.55 1.79 6.80
N TYR A 67 -7.68 2.73 6.40
CA TYR A 67 -7.07 2.69 5.08
C TYR A 67 -6.11 1.50 4.92
N MET A 68 -5.29 1.19 5.92
CA MET A 68 -4.40 0.03 5.89
C MET A 68 -5.21 -1.27 5.73
N VAL A 69 -6.36 -1.39 6.41
CA VAL A 69 -7.29 -2.52 6.22
C VAL A 69 -7.82 -2.56 4.79
N LYS A 70 -8.19 -1.42 4.20
CA LYS A 70 -8.65 -1.35 2.80
C LYS A 70 -7.55 -1.75 1.81
N ILE A 71 -6.31 -1.33 2.03
CA ILE A 71 -5.15 -1.69 1.21
C ILE A 71 -4.87 -3.19 1.30
N TYR A 72 -4.93 -3.78 2.51
CA TYR A 72 -4.86 -5.23 2.68
C TYR A 72 -5.95 -5.96 1.89
N ASN A 73 -7.20 -5.50 1.98
CA ASN A 73 -8.32 -6.10 1.24
C ASN A 73 -8.15 -5.96 -0.28
N LEU A 74 -7.57 -4.85 -0.76
CA LEU A 74 -7.19 -4.67 -2.16
C LEU A 74 -6.17 -5.73 -2.56
N LEU A 75 -5.14 -5.94 -1.74
CA LEU A 75 -4.09 -6.93 -1.99
C LEU A 75 -4.68 -8.36 -2.07
N MET A 76 -5.52 -8.74 -1.11
CA MET A 76 -6.20 -10.06 -1.12
C MET A 76 -7.12 -10.26 -2.31
N LYS A 77 -7.78 -9.20 -2.78
CA LYS A 77 -8.77 -9.29 -3.87
C LYS A 77 -8.14 -9.32 -5.25
N TYR A 78 -7.10 -8.51 -5.46
CA TYR A 78 -6.57 -8.21 -6.78
C TYR A 78 -5.19 -8.79 -7.04
N ASP A 79 -4.60 -9.46 -6.05
CA ASP A 79 -3.34 -10.21 -6.18
C ASP A 79 -2.15 -9.38 -6.71
N PRO A 80 -1.94 -8.12 -6.26
CA PRO A 80 -0.72 -7.40 -6.56
C PRO A 80 0.44 -7.98 -5.75
N THR A 81 1.65 -7.88 -6.31
CA THR A 81 2.89 -8.25 -5.61
C THR A 81 3.31 -7.18 -4.61
N ILE A 82 3.04 -5.91 -4.93
CA ILE A 82 3.35 -4.71 -4.14
C ILE A 82 2.23 -3.69 -4.33
N VAL A 83 1.82 -3.05 -3.22
CA VAL A 83 1.03 -1.83 -3.21
C VAL A 83 1.80 -0.81 -2.39
N GLU A 84 2.21 0.26 -3.02
CA GLU A 84 2.98 1.35 -2.42
C GLU A 84 2.14 2.62 -2.49
N ILE A 85 1.95 3.27 -1.34
CA ILE A 85 1.33 4.59 -1.23
C ILE A 85 2.41 5.52 -0.71
N ASN A 86 2.86 6.46 -1.54
CA ASN A 86 3.92 7.38 -1.16
C ASN A 86 3.84 8.66 -2.01
N PRO A 87 3.65 9.86 -1.41
CA PRO A 87 3.48 10.11 0.01
C PRO A 87 2.03 9.89 0.50
N MET A 88 1.93 9.52 1.78
CA MET A 88 0.70 9.51 2.57
C MET A 88 0.75 10.72 3.51
N VAL A 89 -0.16 11.67 3.34
CA VAL A 89 -0.08 12.99 3.97
C VAL A 89 -1.26 13.22 4.90
N GLU A 90 -1.00 13.82 6.04
CA GLU A 90 -2.03 14.29 6.96
C GLU A 90 -2.54 15.67 6.54
N ASP A 91 -3.85 15.80 6.37
CA ASP A 91 -4.49 17.10 6.18
C ASP A 91 -4.72 17.81 7.53
N SER A 92 -4.83 19.12 7.45
CA SER A 92 -5.30 20.02 8.48
C SER A 92 -6.67 19.62 9.04
N ASP A 93 -7.54 19.05 8.21
CA ASP A 93 -8.90 18.62 8.56
C ASP A 93 -8.99 17.20 9.16
N VAL A 94 -7.88 16.67 9.71
CA VAL A 94 -7.87 15.35 10.38
C VAL A 94 -8.24 14.21 9.40
N ALA A 95 -7.80 14.37 8.15
CA ALA A 95 -7.92 13.37 7.11
C ALA A 95 -6.55 12.93 6.64
N VAL A 96 -6.50 11.76 6.01
CA VAL A 96 -5.28 11.26 5.38
C VAL A 96 -5.50 11.15 3.89
N ILE A 97 -4.55 11.70 3.15
CA ILE A 97 -4.59 11.86 1.71
C ILE A 97 -3.45 11.06 1.09
N PHE A 98 -3.78 10.31 0.05
CA PHE A 98 -2.80 9.58 -0.76
C PHE A 98 -2.48 10.41 -1.98
N MET A 99 -1.22 10.85 -2.11
CA MET A 99 -0.82 11.69 -3.23
C MET A 99 -0.47 10.87 -4.46
N ASP A 100 0.17 9.72 -4.27
CA ASP A 100 0.50 8.78 -5.33
C ASP A 100 0.37 7.34 -4.85
N ALA A 101 0.17 6.44 -5.81
CA ALA A 101 0.03 5.01 -5.58
C ALA A 101 0.67 4.23 -6.73
N LYS A 102 1.55 3.30 -6.37
CA LYS A 102 2.18 2.35 -7.29
C LYS A 102 1.74 0.94 -6.95
N ILE A 103 1.17 0.24 -7.93
CA ILE A 103 0.71 -1.13 -7.79
C ILE A 103 1.43 -1.99 -8.81
N ASN A 104 2.17 -2.99 -8.33
CA ASN A 104 2.82 -3.98 -9.18
C ASN A 104 2.04 -5.29 -9.13
N THR A 105 1.87 -5.95 -10.28
CA THR A 105 1.22 -7.25 -10.42
C THR A 105 2.15 -8.23 -11.11
N ASP A 106 2.03 -9.53 -10.81
CA ASP A 106 2.78 -10.59 -11.50
C ASP A 106 1.96 -11.14 -12.67
N SER A 107 2.62 -11.47 -13.79
CA SER A 107 1.96 -12.04 -14.98
C SER A 107 1.28 -13.39 -14.69
N SER A 108 1.71 -14.11 -13.67
CA SER A 108 1.04 -15.32 -13.15
C SER A 108 -0.39 -15.04 -12.67
N SER A 109 -0.75 -13.80 -12.31
CA SER A 109 -2.12 -13.43 -11.94
C SER A 109 -3.03 -13.12 -13.13
N ALA A 110 -2.49 -13.05 -14.35
CA ALA A 110 -3.24 -12.61 -15.53
C ALA A 110 -4.42 -13.53 -15.89
N TYR A 111 -4.37 -14.82 -15.53
CA TYR A 111 -5.43 -15.77 -15.87
C TYR A 111 -6.74 -15.48 -15.11
N HIS A 112 -6.67 -15.00 -13.86
CA HIS A 112 -7.83 -14.65 -13.03
C HIS A 112 -8.06 -13.14 -12.89
N GLN A 113 -7.04 -12.29 -13.06
CA GLN A 113 -7.14 -10.83 -12.95
C GLN A 113 -7.31 -10.12 -14.32
N LYS A 114 -8.11 -10.70 -15.22
CA LYS A 114 -8.26 -10.21 -16.61
C LYS A 114 -8.61 -8.73 -16.74
N LYS A 115 -9.43 -8.19 -15.82
CA LYS A 115 -9.83 -6.79 -15.83
C LYS A 115 -8.66 -5.83 -15.52
N ILE A 116 -7.73 -6.24 -14.65
CA ILE A 116 -6.56 -5.43 -14.30
C ILE A 116 -5.59 -5.39 -15.48
N PHE A 117 -5.29 -6.54 -16.06
CA PHE A 117 -4.41 -6.61 -17.23
C PHE A 117 -4.98 -5.90 -18.46
N ALA A 118 -6.31 -5.75 -18.55
CA ALA A 118 -6.95 -4.93 -19.58
C ALA A 118 -6.72 -3.41 -19.41
N LEU A 119 -6.29 -2.95 -18.23
CA LEU A 119 -5.89 -1.57 -17.95
C LEU A 119 -4.42 -1.30 -18.30
N GLN A 120 -3.63 -2.33 -18.60
CA GLN A 120 -2.23 -2.17 -18.94
C GLN A 120 -2.09 -1.36 -20.24
N ASP A 121 -1.45 -0.20 -20.14
CA ASP A 121 -1.07 0.58 -21.30
C ASP A 121 0.14 -0.07 -21.96
N LEU A 122 -0.08 -0.66 -23.15
CA LEU A 122 1.01 -1.25 -23.93
C LEU A 122 1.73 -0.14 -24.72
N PRO A 123 3.07 -0.13 -24.75
CA PRO A 123 3.83 0.80 -25.58
C PRO A 123 3.34 0.75 -27.04
N GLY A 124 2.92 1.90 -27.57
CA GLY A 124 2.37 2.01 -28.93
C GLY A 124 0.86 1.82 -29.07
N THR A 125 0.13 1.56 -27.98
CA THR A 125 -1.35 1.56 -27.99
C THR A 125 -1.89 2.81 -27.31
N MET A 126 -2.04 3.91 -28.07
CA MET A 126 -2.88 5.02 -27.63
C MET A 126 -4.34 4.57 -27.68
N LYS A 127 -4.85 3.96 -26.61
CA LYS A 127 -6.29 3.84 -26.44
C LYS A 127 -6.80 5.20 -26.00
N MET A 128 -7.22 6.02 -26.97
CA MET A 128 -8.02 7.22 -26.74
C MET A 128 -9.31 6.83 -26.00
N LYS A 129 -9.26 6.70 -24.67
CA LYS A 129 -10.46 6.69 -23.85
C LYS A 129 -10.94 8.13 -23.76
N ARG A 130 -11.83 8.52 -24.68
CA ARG A 130 -12.77 9.61 -24.41
C ARG A 130 -13.60 9.17 -23.21
N THR A 131 -13.33 9.76 -22.06
CA THR A 131 -14.29 9.74 -20.96
C THR A 131 -15.36 10.77 -21.34
N GLU A 132 -16.47 10.29 -21.89
CA GLU A 132 -17.71 11.07 -21.93
C GLU A 132 -18.45 10.85 -20.61
N MET A 133 -18.96 11.98 -20.09
CA MET A 133 -19.75 12.23 -18.87
C MET A 133 -18.96 12.56 -17.60
#